data_AF-A0A960D1Y9-F1
#
_entry.id   AF-A0A960D1Y9-F1
#
_cell.length_a   1.000
_cell.length_b   1.000
_cell.length_c   1.000
_cell.angle_alpha   90.00
_cell.angle_beta   90.00
_cell.angle_gamma   90.00
#
_symmetry.space_group_name_H-M   'P 1'
#
loop_
_entity.id
_entity.type
_entity.pdbx_description
1 polymer ?
#
loop_
_entity_poly.entity_id
_entity_poly.type
_entity_poly.pdbx_seq_one_letter_code
_entity_poly.pdbx_strand_id
1 'polypeptide(L)'
;MTPLTPVLSRFWDEPEPWTLQTYQRHEGYQALRTALGMKPDDVIATVKESGLRGRGGAGFPTGTKWSFIPQDATGAGAKPKYLVINADESEPGTCKDIPLLFTTPHFLVEGAIIAAYAIRTRHAFVYVRGEVVPVLRRLQNAVAEAYEAGYLGTN
;
A
#
# COMPACT_ATOMS: atom_id res chain seq x y z
N MET A 1 -22.49 -18.24 11.78
CA MET A 1 -21.77 -16.97 11.55
C MET A 1 -20.41 -17.31 11.00
N THR A 2 -20.01 -16.75 9.86
CA THR A 2 -18.63 -16.86 9.37
C THR A 2 -17.72 -16.12 10.36
N PRO A 3 -16.70 -16.76 10.96
CA PRO A 3 -15.78 -16.06 11.84
C PRO A 3 -15.08 -14.94 11.05
N LEU A 4 -15.10 -13.73 11.60
CA LEU A 4 -14.36 -12.61 11.04
C LEU A 4 -12.89 -12.78 11.41
N THR A 5 -12.05 -13.11 10.43
CA THR A 5 -10.59 -13.13 10.62
C THR A 5 -10.04 -11.73 10.33
N PRO A 6 -9.57 -10.98 11.36
CA PRO A 6 -8.95 -9.69 11.12
C PRO A 6 -7.67 -9.89 10.30
N VAL A 7 -7.47 -9.05 9.28
CA VAL A 7 -6.25 -9.04 8.46
C VAL A 7 -5.45 -7.78 8.76
N LEU A 8 -6.05 -6.61 8.54
CA LEU A 8 -5.39 -5.31 8.75
C LEU A 8 -5.23 -4.93 10.22
N SER A 9 -6.13 -5.40 11.08
CA SER A 9 -6.14 -5.11 12.52
C SER A 9 -5.63 -6.27 13.38
N ARG A 10 -5.03 -7.30 12.77
CA ARG A 10 -4.76 -8.59 13.42
C ARG A 10 -3.71 -8.55 14.54
N PHE A 11 -2.89 -7.51 14.58
CA PHE A 11 -1.80 -7.33 15.56
C PHE A 11 -1.76 -5.89 16.12
N TRP A 12 -2.90 -5.20 16.19
CA TRP A 12 -2.95 -3.83 16.71
C TRP A 12 -2.67 -3.74 18.22
N ASP A 13 -2.80 -4.85 18.93
CA ASP A 13 -2.60 -5.02 20.36
C ASP A 13 -1.16 -5.41 20.73
N GLU A 14 -0.31 -5.70 19.75
CA GLU A 14 1.11 -5.95 19.98
C GLU A 14 1.83 -4.71 20.54
N PRO A 15 2.92 -4.88 21.30
CA PRO A 15 3.81 -3.79 21.63
C PRO A 15 4.41 -3.17 20.36
N GLU A 16 4.34 -1.84 20.28
CA GLU A 16 4.91 -1.05 19.18
C GLU A 16 4.53 -1.59 17.78
N PRO A 17 3.22 -1.69 17.48
CA PRO A 17 2.72 -2.34 16.26
C PRO A 17 3.11 -1.58 14.98
N TRP A 18 3.59 -0.35 15.14
CA TRP A 18 3.97 0.53 14.03
C TRP A 18 5.37 0.27 13.48
N THR A 19 6.18 -0.52 14.16
CA THR A 19 7.59 -0.74 13.81
C THR A 19 7.75 -1.77 12.69
N LEU A 20 8.86 -1.67 11.96
CA LEU A 20 9.21 -2.69 10.97
C LEU A 20 9.39 -4.07 11.61
N GLN A 21 10.01 -4.12 12.79
CA GLN A 21 10.28 -5.37 13.50
C GLN A 21 9.00 -6.12 13.84
N THR A 22 8.01 -5.45 14.43
CA THR A 22 6.71 -6.07 14.71
C THR A 22 6.02 -6.49 13.41
N TYR A 23 6.04 -5.66 12.37
CA TYR A 23 5.46 -6.02 11.08
C TYR A 23 6.07 -7.31 10.50
N GLN A 24 7.39 -7.45 10.52
CA GLN A 24 8.10 -8.65 10.05
C GLN A 24 7.82 -9.89 10.90
N ARG A 25 7.71 -9.74 12.24
CA ARG A 25 7.36 -10.83 13.15
C ARG A 25 5.99 -11.44 12.81
N HIS A 26 5.09 -10.62 12.29
CA HIS A 26 3.78 -11.04 11.78
C HIS A 26 3.78 -11.19 10.26
N GLU A 27 4.81 -11.80 9.67
CA GLU A 27 4.88 -12.16 8.24
C GLU A 27 4.80 -10.98 7.25
N GLY A 28 5.08 -9.76 7.71
CA GLY A 28 5.16 -8.58 6.87
C GLY A 28 6.17 -8.73 5.72
N TYR A 29 5.90 -8.05 4.60
CA TYR A 29 6.69 -8.12 3.37
C TYR A 29 6.71 -9.49 2.67
N GLN A 30 5.95 -10.48 3.13
CA GLN A 30 5.80 -11.75 2.43
C GLN A 30 5.02 -11.58 1.11
N ALA A 31 3.97 -10.76 1.11
CA ALA A 31 3.19 -10.51 -0.10
C ALA A 31 4.03 -9.74 -1.13
N LEU A 32 4.90 -8.82 -0.68
CA LEU A 32 5.86 -8.15 -1.55
C LEU A 32 6.82 -9.15 -2.22
N ARG A 33 7.39 -10.09 -1.46
CA ARG A 33 8.28 -11.13 -2.02
C ARG A 33 7.57 -11.97 -3.08
N THR A 34 6.32 -12.36 -2.82
CA THR A 34 5.50 -13.07 -3.81
C THR A 34 5.26 -12.22 -5.06
N ALA A 35 4.86 -10.96 -4.90
CA ALA A 35 4.58 -10.06 -6.02
C ALA A 35 5.81 -9.83 -6.92
N LEU A 36 6.99 -9.65 -6.32
CA LEU A 36 8.25 -9.48 -7.06
C LEU A 36 8.70 -10.77 -7.79
N GLY A 37 8.22 -11.94 -7.37
CA GLY A 37 8.42 -13.20 -8.09
C GLY A 37 7.46 -13.41 -9.27
N MET A 38 6.47 -12.53 -9.45
CA MET A 38 5.47 -12.59 -10.51
C MET A 38 5.76 -11.52 -11.57
N LYS A 39 5.25 -11.68 -12.81
CA LYS A 39 5.26 -10.57 -13.75
C LYS A 39 4.28 -9.48 -13.28
N PRO A 40 4.53 -8.19 -13.54
CA PRO A 40 3.61 -7.12 -13.11
C PRO A 40 2.16 -7.32 -13.59
N ASP A 41 1.99 -7.87 -14.80
CA ASP A 41 0.67 -8.15 -15.36
C ASP A 41 -0.06 -9.28 -14.62
N ASP A 42 0.68 -10.27 -14.09
CA ASP A 42 0.11 -11.34 -13.27
C ASP A 42 -0.37 -10.77 -11.93
N VAL A 43 0.34 -9.79 -11.35
CA VAL A 43 -0.09 -9.08 -10.14
C VAL A 43 -1.40 -8.32 -10.40
N ILE A 44 -1.52 -7.62 -11.54
CA ILE A 44 -2.76 -6.96 -11.96
C ILE A 44 -3.89 -7.98 -12.10
N ALA A 45 -3.62 -9.14 -12.71
CA ALA A 45 -4.61 -10.21 -12.88
C ALA A 45 -5.09 -10.76 -11.53
N THR A 46 -4.19 -11.02 -10.58
CA THR A 46 -4.54 -11.46 -9.23
C THR A 46 -5.44 -10.46 -8.51
N VAL A 47 -5.15 -9.16 -8.59
CA VAL A 47 -6.00 -8.11 -7.97
C VAL A 47 -7.36 -7.98 -8.67
N LYS A 48 -7.41 -8.27 -9.97
CA LYS A 48 -8.67 -8.31 -10.73
C LYS A 48 -9.52 -9.51 -10.31
N GLU A 49 -8.91 -10.69 -10.19
CA GLU A 49 -9.56 -11.93 -9.76
C GLU A 49 -10.04 -11.87 -8.31
N SER A 50 -9.31 -11.18 -7.43
CA SER A 50 -9.70 -11.01 -6.03
C SER A 50 -10.99 -10.18 -5.85
N GLY A 51 -11.49 -9.55 -6.91
CA GLY A 51 -12.68 -8.69 -6.85
C GLY A 51 -12.48 -7.43 -6.00
N LEU A 52 -11.24 -6.97 -5.79
CA LEU A 52 -10.97 -5.80 -4.95
C LEU A 52 -11.62 -4.54 -5.56
N ARG A 53 -12.40 -3.84 -4.75
CA ARG A 53 -13.05 -2.57 -5.11
C ARG A 53 -12.43 -1.42 -4.34
N GLY A 54 -12.43 -0.23 -4.94
CA GLY A 54 -11.93 0.98 -4.32
C GLY A 54 -12.64 1.29 -3.00
N ARG A 55 -11.86 1.52 -1.94
CA ARG A 55 -12.34 1.75 -0.57
C ARG A 55 -12.47 3.23 -0.16
N GLY A 56 -12.23 4.15 -1.10
CA GLY A 56 -12.45 5.59 -0.92
C GLY A 56 -13.84 6.07 -1.36
N GLY A 57 -14.86 5.21 -1.33
CA GLY A 57 -16.26 5.56 -1.66
C GLY A 57 -16.71 5.20 -3.09
N ALA A 58 -15.89 5.41 -4.12
CA ALA A 58 -16.30 5.18 -5.51
C ALA A 58 -16.58 3.71 -5.89
N GLY A 59 -15.98 2.76 -5.18
CA GLY A 59 -16.25 1.33 -5.39
C GLY A 59 -15.83 0.76 -6.76
N PHE A 60 -14.99 1.46 -7.54
CA PHE A 60 -14.51 0.98 -8.84
C PHE A 60 -13.56 -0.23 -8.69
N PRO A 61 -13.60 -1.25 -9.56
CA PRO A 61 -12.70 -2.40 -9.47
C PRO A 61 -11.21 -2.00 -9.62
N THR A 62 -10.40 -2.31 -8.61
CA THR A 62 -9.00 -1.85 -8.53
C THR A 62 -8.14 -2.47 -9.63
N GLY A 63 -8.25 -3.78 -9.89
CA GLY A 63 -7.49 -4.44 -10.95
C GLY A 63 -7.81 -3.88 -12.35
N THR A 64 -9.09 -3.60 -12.61
CA THR A 64 -9.50 -2.93 -13.86
C THR A 64 -8.91 -1.53 -13.96
N LYS A 65 -8.91 -0.75 -12.87
CA LYS A 65 -8.28 0.59 -12.85
C LYS A 65 -6.80 0.52 -13.22
N TRP A 66 -6.07 -0.46 -12.69
CA TRP A 66 -4.65 -0.64 -13.00
C TRP A 66 -4.40 -1.02 -14.46
N SER A 67 -5.29 -1.82 -15.06
CA SER A 67 -5.19 -2.23 -16.47
C SER A 67 -5.33 -1.09 -17.48
N PHE A 68 -5.94 0.03 -17.10
CA PHE A 68 -6.04 1.22 -17.96
C PHE A 68 -4.74 2.04 -18.04
N ILE A 69 -3.80 1.80 -17.14
CA ILE A 69 -2.49 2.46 -17.19
C ILE A 69 -1.72 1.83 -18.36
N PRO A 70 -1.09 2.63 -19.25
CA PRO A 70 -0.23 2.08 -20.30
C PRO A 70 0.85 1.20 -19.67
N GLN A 71 0.98 -0.05 -20.12
CA GLN A 71 1.90 -1.02 -19.49
C GLN A 71 3.31 -0.93 -20.07
N ASP A 72 3.49 -0.29 -21.22
CA ASP A 72 4.79 -0.04 -21.80
C ASP A 72 5.64 0.80 -20.83
N ALA A 73 6.79 0.27 -20.46
CA ALA A 73 7.76 0.92 -19.57
C ALA A 73 8.93 1.54 -20.35
N THR A 74 9.07 1.22 -21.64
CA THR A 74 10.22 1.57 -22.49
C THR A 74 9.76 1.97 -23.88
N GLY A 75 10.55 2.81 -24.57
CA GLY A 75 10.31 3.24 -25.95
C GLY A 75 9.77 4.67 -26.05
N ALA A 76 9.54 5.13 -27.28
CA ALA A 76 9.22 6.53 -27.59
C ALA A 76 7.90 7.04 -26.97
N GLY A 77 7.01 6.13 -26.53
CA GLY A 77 5.74 6.45 -25.87
C GLY A 77 5.78 6.33 -24.34
N ALA A 78 6.90 5.91 -23.74
CA ALA A 78 6.99 5.72 -22.30
C ALA A 78 6.94 7.06 -21.57
N LYS A 79 5.90 7.26 -20.75
CA LYS A 79 5.74 8.43 -19.90
C LYS A 79 6.01 8.07 -18.44
N PRO A 80 6.51 9.02 -17.62
CA PRO A 80 6.61 8.80 -16.19
C PRO A 80 5.21 8.52 -15.62
N LYS A 81 5.14 7.47 -14.80
CA LYS A 81 3.94 7.08 -14.06
C LYS A 81 4.12 7.49 -12.62
N TYR A 82 3.02 7.74 -11.94
CA TYR A 82 3.02 8.13 -10.54
C TYR A 82 1.91 7.37 -9.82
N LEU A 83 2.24 6.80 -8.66
CA LEU A 83 1.24 6.29 -7.73
C LEU A 83 0.89 7.40 -6.75
N VAL A 84 -0.39 7.72 -6.63
CA VAL A 84 -0.88 8.67 -5.63
C VAL A 84 -1.78 7.91 -4.66
N ILE A 85 -1.38 7.91 -3.40
CA ILE A 85 -2.13 7.34 -2.29
C ILE A 85 -2.90 8.48 -1.64
N ASN A 86 -4.22 8.36 -1.67
CA ASN A 86 -5.11 9.27 -0.97
C ASN A 86 -5.30 8.80 0.47
N ALA A 87 -4.68 9.52 1.42
CA ALA A 87 -4.87 9.36 2.86
C ALA A 87 -5.54 10.62 3.47
N ASP A 88 -6.33 11.35 2.67
CA ASP A 88 -7.21 12.43 3.12
C ASP A 88 -8.56 11.86 3.60
N GLU A 89 -8.56 11.35 4.82
CA GLU A 89 -9.78 10.87 5.48
C GLU A 89 -10.52 12.07 6.12
N SER A 90 -11.27 12.80 5.30
CA SER A 90 -11.93 14.06 5.69
C SER A 90 -13.47 13.99 5.74
N GLU A 91 -14.07 12.89 5.26
CA GLU A 91 -15.52 12.70 5.34
C GLU A 91 -15.98 12.50 6.81
N PRO A 92 -16.97 13.26 7.31
CA PRO A 92 -17.46 13.11 8.67
C PRO A 92 -17.90 11.67 8.98
N GLY A 93 -17.43 11.13 10.12
CA GLY A 93 -17.73 9.75 10.54
C GLY A 93 -16.82 8.68 9.92
N THR A 94 -15.91 9.03 9.02
CA THR A 94 -14.86 8.11 8.55
C THR A 94 -13.68 8.08 9.53
N CYS A 95 -13.30 6.87 9.95
CA CYS A 95 -12.21 6.63 10.91
C CYS A 95 -11.65 5.20 10.70
N LYS A 96 -11.13 4.94 9.50
CA LYS A 96 -10.57 3.64 9.12
C LYS A 96 -9.11 3.75 8.66
N ASP A 97 -8.77 4.82 7.94
CA ASP A 97 -7.44 4.97 7.37
C ASP A 97 -6.50 5.56 8.42
N ILE A 98 -6.93 6.60 9.15
CA ILE A 98 -6.09 7.25 10.16
C ILE A 98 -5.66 6.27 11.27
N PRO A 99 -6.53 5.44 11.86
CA PRO A 99 -6.10 4.44 12.84
C PRO A 99 -5.15 3.38 12.27
N LEU A 100 -5.36 2.95 11.01
CA LEU A 100 -4.49 1.98 10.35
C LEU A 100 -3.09 2.53 10.13
N LEU A 101 -3.00 3.77 9.62
CA LEU A 101 -1.74 4.43 9.33
C LEU A 101 -0.99 4.83 10.61
N PHE A 102 -1.73 5.11 11.69
CA PHE A 102 -1.14 5.36 13.00
C PHE A 102 -0.55 4.09 13.63
N THR A 103 -1.30 2.99 13.55
CA THR A 103 -0.99 1.75 14.29
C THR A 103 -0.05 0.84 13.52
N THR A 104 -0.26 0.68 12.21
CA THR A 104 0.46 -0.30 11.37
C THR A 104 0.77 0.29 9.98
N PRO A 105 1.59 1.36 9.88
CA PRO A 105 1.91 2.04 8.62
C PRO A 105 2.56 1.15 7.56
N HIS A 106 3.30 0.10 7.96
CA HIS A 106 3.98 -0.79 7.02
C HIS A 106 3.03 -1.54 6.07
N PHE A 107 1.76 -1.76 6.44
CA PHE A 107 0.76 -2.27 5.49
C PHE A 107 0.61 -1.35 4.27
N LEU A 108 0.57 -0.04 4.49
CA LEU A 108 0.49 0.91 3.39
C LEU A 108 1.77 0.89 2.57
N VAL A 109 2.93 0.88 3.24
CA VAL A 109 4.24 0.87 2.56
C VAL A 109 4.38 -0.36 1.67
N GLU A 110 4.10 -1.55 2.19
CA GLU A 110 4.15 -2.79 1.41
C GLU A 110 3.17 -2.76 0.23
N GLY A 111 1.92 -2.36 0.48
CA GLY A 111 0.91 -2.24 -0.56
C GLY A 111 1.27 -1.22 -1.65
N ALA A 112 1.92 -0.12 -1.27
CA ALA A 112 2.41 0.90 -2.17
C ALA A 112 3.50 0.35 -3.10
N ILE A 113 4.44 -0.45 -2.56
CA ILE A 113 5.50 -1.08 -3.36
C ILE A 113 4.90 -2.08 -4.35
N ILE A 114 3.98 -2.94 -3.90
CA ILE A 114 3.30 -3.92 -4.77
C ILE A 114 2.54 -3.20 -5.89
N ALA A 115 1.77 -2.17 -5.56
CA ALA A 115 1.04 -1.38 -6.54
C ALA A 115 2.00 -0.68 -7.51
N ALA A 116 3.10 -0.13 -7.01
CA ALA A 116 4.10 0.54 -7.82
C ALA A 116 4.75 -0.40 -8.83
N TYR A 117 5.12 -1.60 -8.38
CA TYR A 117 5.63 -2.69 -9.22
C TYR A 117 4.63 -3.08 -10.31
N ALA A 118 3.37 -3.35 -9.93
CA ALA A 118 2.32 -3.78 -10.84
C ALA A 118 2.09 -2.78 -11.99
N ILE A 119 2.07 -1.48 -11.68
CA ILE A 119 1.83 -0.42 -12.67
C ILE A 119 3.11 0.16 -13.28
N ARG A 120 4.28 -0.41 -12.92
CA ARG A 120 5.60 -0.02 -13.42
C ARG A 120 5.92 1.46 -13.16
N THR A 121 5.58 1.97 -11.98
CA THR A 121 5.99 3.31 -11.53
C THR A 121 7.19 3.23 -10.60
N ARG A 122 8.05 4.24 -10.67
CA ARG A 122 9.20 4.42 -9.76
C ARG A 122 8.92 5.45 -8.66
N HIS A 123 7.79 6.14 -8.73
CA HIS A 123 7.45 7.21 -7.82
C HIS A 123 6.05 7.00 -7.24
N ALA A 124 5.97 7.14 -5.91
CA ALA A 124 4.74 7.11 -5.16
C ALA A 124 4.67 8.33 -4.22
N PHE A 125 3.50 8.95 -4.13
CA PHE A 125 3.22 10.06 -3.23
C PHE A 125 2.07 9.67 -2.32
N VAL A 126 2.22 9.94 -1.02
CA VAL A 126 1.15 9.78 -0.03
C VAL A 126 0.68 11.17 0.35
N TYR A 127 -0.56 11.50 0.02
CA TYR A 127 -1.19 12.74 0.46
C TYR A 127 -1.93 12.48 1.77
N VAL A 128 -1.41 13.01 2.87
CA VAL A 128 -2.00 12.91 4.22
C VAL A 128 -2.54 14.27 4.62
N ARG A 129 -3.75 14.30 5.19
CA ARG A 129 -4.36 15.55 5.67
C ARG A 129 -3.55 16.21 6.79
N GLY A 130 -3.62 17.54 6.90
CA GLY A 130 -2.79 18.33 7.82
C GLY A 130 -3.11 18.14 9.30
N GLU A 131 -4.30 17.63 9.63
CA GLU A 131 -4.80 17.52 11.00
C GLU A 131 -4.23 16.31 11.77
N VAL A 132 -3.52 15.40 11.10
CA VAL A 132 -3.07 14.12 11.68
C VAL A 132 -1.54 14.02 11.75
N VAL A 133 -0.89 15.06 12.28
CA VAL A 133 0.58 15.13 12.41
C VAL A 133 1.22 13.87 13.04
N PRO A 134 0.66 13.22 14.07
CA PRO A 134 1.22 11.98 14.60
C PRO A 134 1.26 10.84 13.57
N VAL A 135 0.24 10.74 12.70
CA VAL A 135 0.19 9.75 11.62
C VAL A 135 1.24 10.04 10.57
N LEU A 136 1.41 11.31 10.19
CA LEU A 136 2.46 11.72 9.26
C LEU A 136 3.84 11.28 9.76
N ARG A 137 4.14 11.50 11.05
CA ARG A 137 5.40 11.06 11.68
C ARG A 137 5.57 9.55 11.66
N ARG A 138 4.52 8.78 11.99
CA ARG A 138 4.53 7.31 11.92
C ARG A 138 4.83 6.81 10.51
N LEU A 139 4.18 7.40 9.51
CA LEU A 139 4.39 7.04 8.11
C LEU A 139 5.80 7.39 7.62
N GLN A 140 6.31 8.57 7.97
CA GLN A 140 7.67 8.97 7.60
C GLN A 140 8.71 8.01 8.19
N ASN A 141 8.55 7.63 9.46
CA ASN A 141 9.43 6.65 10.10
C ASN A 141 9.35 5.28 9.43
N ALA A 142 8.15 4.76 9.17
CA ALA A 142 7.98 3.46 8.50
C ALA A 142 8.58 3.44 7.08
N VAL A 143 8.48 4.57 6.35
CA VAL A 143 9.15 4.74 5.06
C VAL A 143 10.66 4.73 5.23
N ALA A 144 11.21 5.43 6.22
CA ALA A 144 12.64 5.43 6.51
C ALA A 144 13.15 4.02 6.88
N GLU A 145 12.45 3.31 7.78
CA GLU A 145 12.75 1.92 8.13
C GLU A 145 12.74 1.01 6.90
N ALA A 146 11.79 1.21 5.97
CA ALA A 146 11.73 0.44 4.72
C ALA A 146 12.89 0.76 3.75
N TYR A 147 13.39 2.00 3.71
CA TYR A 147 14.61 2.34 2.97
C TYR A 147 15.84 1.70 3.61
N GLU A 148 15.99 1.81 4.93
CA GLU A 148 17.12 1.23 5.68
C GLU A 148 17.19 -0.29 5.53
N ALA A 149 16.03 -0.96 5.52
CA ALA A 149 15.93 -2.40 5.32
C ALA A 149 16.01 -2.85 3.85
N GLY A 150 16.13 -1.92 2.90
CA GLY A 150 16.27 -2.23 1.46
C GLY A 150 14.97 -2.65 0.75
N TYR A 151 13.80 -2.44 1.36
CA TYR A 151 12.50 -2.62 0.69
C TYR A 151 12.17 -1.48 -0.26
N LEU A 152 12.70 -0.29 0.01
CA LEU A 152 12.63 0.89 -0.86
C LEU A 152 14.04 1.33 -1.22
N GLY A 153 14.23 1.81 -2.45
CA GLY A 153 15.54 2.26 -2.91
C GLY A 153 15.72 2.15 -4.41
N THR A 154 16.97 2.22 -4.84
CA THR A 154 17.37 2.01 -6.23
C THR A 154 17.98 0.63 -6.35
N ASN A 155 17.45 -0.19 -7.27
CA ASN A 155 18.00 -1.48 -7.70
C ASN A 155 18.02 -1.51 -9.23
#